data_AF-A0A929V3N8-F1
#
_entry.id   AF-A0A929V3N8-F1
#
_cell.length_a   1.000
_cell.length_b   1.000
_cell.length_c   1.000
_cell.angle_alpha   90.00
_cell.angle_beta   90.00
_cell.angle_gamma   90.00
#
_symmetry.space_group_name_H-M   'P 1'
#
loop_
_entity.id
_entity.type
_entity.pdbx_description
1 polymer ?
#
loop_
_entity_poly.entity_id
_entity_poly.type
_entity_poly.pdbx_seq_one_letter_code
_entity_poly.pdbx_strand_id
1 'polypeptide(L)'
;MKTKKTLVSFLLLFVFLCQFIIPTIVRADIGYTDNTSGRFPTDYTEINGIIRNYRNQPIEYDEAFVSKTASKGEKDGEFYIDLKIQGKEKSEPKMKDIVIVLDNSNSMKLNGTKWSPEDNKFVLSDKASDGAHDRVTAANNAIKTFLNNVKEKAGENVRFALVTYGADVFDG
;
A
#
# COMPACT_ATOMS: atom_id res chain seq x y z
N MET A 1 26.86 -18.95 -53.82
CA MET A 1 25.54 -18.28 -53.99
C MET A 1 24.40 -18.86 -53.13
N LYS A 2 24.59 -19.93 -52.33
CA LYS A 2 23.52 -20.54 -51.52
C LYS A 2 23.31 -19.89 -50.14
N THR A 3 24.31 -19.22 -49.56
CA THR A 3 24.25 -18.63 -48.21
C THR A 3 23.42 -17.35 -48.10
N LYS A 4 23.37 -16.54 -49.18
CA LYS A 4 22.62 -15.27 -49.18
C LYS A 4 21.10 -15.46 -49.09
N LYS A 5 20.56 -16.54 -49.69
CA LYS A 5 19.11 -16.83 -49.67
C LYS A 5 18.64 -17.31 -48.30
N THR A 6 19.46 -18.09 -47.59
CA THR A 6 19.15 -18.59 -46.25
C THR A 6 19.12 -17.46 -45.22
N LEU A 7 20.05 -16.50 -45.34
CA LEU A 7 20.11 -15.35 -44.44
C LEU A 7 18.87 -14.44 -44.58
N VAL A 8 18.44 -14.18 -45.83
CA VAL A 8 17.24 -13.37 -46.11
C VAL A 8 15.97 -14.06 -45.63
N SER A 9 15.88 -15.39 -45.78
CA SER A 9 14.75 -16.17 -45.28
C SER A 9 14.68 -16.17 -43.74
N PHE A 10 15.84 -16.21 -43.06
CA PHE A 10 15.89 -16.18 -41.61
C PHE A 10 15.52 -14.79 -41.06
N LEU A 11 15.97 -13.73 -41.73
CA LEU A 11 15.62 -12.35 -41.38
C LEU A 11 14.12 -12.08 -41.55
N LEU A 12 13.52 -12.55 -42.65
CA LEU A 12 12.07 -12.41 -42.89
C LEU A 12 11.24 -13.16 -41.84
N LEU A 13 11.67 -14.37 -41.44
CA LEU A 13 11.02 -15.12 -40.37
C LEU A 13 11.13 -14.39 -39.02
N PHE A 14 12.28 -13.80 -38.73
CA PHE A 14 12.51 -13.04 -37.51
C PHE A 14 11.64 -11.77 -37.45
N VAL A 15 11.55 -11.01 -38.55
CA VAL A 15 10.65 -9.85 -38.66
C VAL A 15 9.18 -10.27 -38.52
N PHE A 16 8.79 -11.40 -39.10
CA PHE A 16 7.43 -11.96 -38.99
C PHE A 16 7.11 -12.48 -37.57
N LEU A 17 8.11 -12.85 -36.77
CA LEU A 17 7.95 -13.24 -35.37
C LEU A 17 7.94 -12.03 -34.43
N CYS A 18 8.72 -10.97 -34.74
CA CYS A 18 8.75 -9.74 -33.95
C CYS A 18 7.43 -8.95 -33.98
N GLN A 19 6.61 -9.06 -35.03
CA GLN A 19 5.27 -8.45 -35.05
C GLN A 19 4.28 -9.08 -34.05
N PHE A 20 4.57 -10.27 -33.48
CA PHE A 20 3.79 -10.85 -32.38
C PHE A 20 4.31 -10.44 -31.00
N ILE A 21 5.46 -9.76 -30.94
CA ILE A 21 6.04 -9.20 -29.72
C ILE A 21 5.98 -7.67 -29.83
N ILE A 22 4.78 -7.14 -30.05
CA ILE A 22 4.54 -5.74 -29.69
C ILE A 22 4.31 -5.78 -28.18
N PRO A 23 5.22 -5.26 -27.33
CA PRO A 23 4.83 -4.95 -25.97
C PRO A 23 3.67 -3.96 -26.13
N THR A 24 2.46 -4.40 -25.80
CA THR A 24 1.34 -3.50 -25.60
C THR A 24 1.71 -2.67 -24.39
N ILE A 25 2.49 -1.61 -24.60
CA ILE A 25 2.53 -0.49 -23.68
C ILE A 25 1.11 0.02 -23.71
N VAL A 26 0.32 -0.36 -22.70
CA VAL A 26 -0.96 0.25 -22.43
C VAL A 26 -0.64 1.68 -21.97
N ARG A 27 -0.35 2.59 -22.90
CA ARG A 27 -1.47 3.30 -23.49
C ARG A 27 -2.60 3.69 -22.54
N ALA A 28 -2.39 4.09 -21.30
CA ALA A 28 -3.48 4.40 -20.34
C ALA A 28 -4.32 5.64 -20.74
N ASP A 29 -4.27 6.04 -22.01
CA ASP A 29 -5.08 7.10 -22.59
C ASP A 29 -6.37 6.49 -23.18
N ILE A 30 -7.50 6.95 -22.66
CA ILE A 30 -8.81 6.63 -23.23
C ILE A 30 -8.94 7.38 -24.57
N GLY A 31 -9.12 6.65 -25.67
CA GLY A 31 -9.47 7.24 -26.96
C GLY A 31 -10.90 7.78 -26.94
N TYR A 32 -11.11 8.95 -27.56
CA TYR A 32 -12.43 9.55 -27.74
C TYR A 32 -12.72 9.79 -29.22
N THR A 33 -13.96 9.51 -29.61
CA THR A 33 -14.50 9.81 -30.93
C THR A 33 -15.40 11.04 -30.81
N ASP A 34 -15.21 11.99 -31.73
CA ASP A 34 -16.04 13.18 -31.89
C ASP A 34 -16.76 13.11 -33.24
N ASN A 35 -18.09 13.12 -33.24
CA ASN A 35 -18.90 13.17 -34.46
C ASN A 35 -20.24 13.91 -34.23
N THR A 36 -21.18 13.81 -35.17
CA THR A 36 -22.51 14.46 -35.08
C THR A 36 -23.36 13.98 -33.91
N SER A 37 -23.03 12.84 -33.29
CA SER A 37 -23.67 12.31 -32.08
C SER A 37 -22.96 12.73 -30.79
N GLY A 38 -21.94 13.60 -30.87
CA GLY A 38 -21.19 14.14 -29.74
C GLY A 38 -19.83 13.45 -29.51
N ARG A 39 -19.29 13.66 -28.29
CA ARG A 39 -18.02 13.09 -27.82
C ARG A 39 -18.25 11.89 -26.92
N PHE A 40 -17.64 10.75 -27.22
CA PHE A 40 -17.75 9.54 -26.39
C PHE A 40 -16.49 8.68 -26.52
N PRO A 41 -16.23 7.72 -25.59
CA PRO A 41 -15.06 6.85 -25.70
C PRO A 41 -15.11 6.06 -27.00
N THR A 42 -13.97 5.88 -27.67
CA THR A 42 -13.90 5.17 -28.95
C THR A 42 -14.19 3.67 -28.80
N ASP A 43 -13.68 3.05 -27.72
CA ASP A 43 -13.98 1.66 -27.35
C ASP A 43 -14.86 1.63 -26.11
N TYR A 44 -16.16 1.35 -26.30
CA TYR A 44 -17.16 1.50 -25.23
C TYR A 44 -18.11 0.30 -25.13
N THR A 45 -18.69 0.15 -23.94
CA THR A 45 -19.91 -0.63 -23.71
C THR A 45 -21.08 0.34 -23.60
N GLU A 46 -22.17 0.01 -24.29
CA GLU A 46 -23.38 0.83 -24.26
C GLU A 46 -24.43 0.19 -23.35
N ILE A 47 -25.05 1.01 -22.51
CA ILE A 47 -26.14 0.59 -21.63
C ILE A 47 -27.39 1.38 -22.02
N ASN A 48 -28.45 0.65 -22.34
CA ASN A 48 -29.77 1.18 -22.68
C ASN A 48 -29.79 2.22 -23.83
N GLY A 49 -28.78 2.23 -24.72
CA GLY A 49 -28.68 3.21 -25.81
C GLY A 49 -28.32 4.63 -25.39
N ILE A 50 -28.09 4.87 -24.09
CA ILE A 50 -27.96 6.22 -23.51
C ILE A 50 -26.58 6.43 -22.89
N ILE A 51 -25.98 5.38 -22.31
CA ILE A 51 -24.76 5.49 -21.52
C ILE A 51 -23.63 4.75 -22.24
N ARG A 52 -22.49 5.42 -22.43
CA ARG A 52 -21.29 4.83 -23.04
C ARG A 52 -20.12 4.88 -22.05
N ASN A 53 -19.81 3.73 -21.46
CA ASN A 53 -18.65 3.56 -20.59
C ASN A 53 -17.46 3.03 -21.39
N TYR A 54 -16.24 3.48 -21.09
CA TYR A 54 -15.05 2.89 -21.71
C TYR A 54 -14.99 1.39 -21.37
N ARG A 55 -14.74 0.54 -22.38
CA ARG A 55 -14.87 -0.91 -22.25
C ARG A 55 -13.80 -1.52 -21.33
N ASN A 56 -12.56 -1.07 -21.45
CA ASN A 56 -11.41 -1.68 -20.79
C ASN A 56 -11.16 -1.04 -19.43
N GLN A 57 -12.08 -1.29 -18.49
CA GLN A 57 -12.03 -0.81 -17.10
C GLN A 57 -11.86 -1.99 -16.13
N PRO A 58 -11.08 -1.88 -15.04
CA PRO A 58 -10.28 -0.72 -14.64
C PRO A 58 -9.04 -0.51 -15.53
N ILE A 59 -8.61 0.74 -15.65
CA ILE A 59 -7.36 1.11 -16.34
C ILE A 59 -6.20 0.96 -15.37
N GLU A 60 -5.16 0.26 -15.83
CA GLU A 60 -3.93 0.06 -15.09
C GLU A 60 -2.96 1.23 -15.33
N TYR A 61 -2.57 1.90 -14.24
CA TYR A 61 -1.48 2.89 -14.17
C TYR A 61 -0.34 2.32 -13.32
N ASP A 62 0.81 2.98 -13.30
CA ASP A 62 1.97 2.53 -12.52
C ASP A 62 1.65 2.40 -11.03
N GLU A 63 0.88 3.34 -10.47
CA GLU A 63 0.58 3.43 -9.04
C GLU A 63 -0.69 2.67 -8.62
N ALA A 64 -1.66 2.52 -9.53
CA ALA A 64 -3.01 2.09 -9.19
C ALA A 64 -3.79 1.54 -10.38
N PHE A 65 -4.88 0.85 -10.08
CA PHE A 65 -5.98 0.58 -10.99
C PHE A 65 -7.08 1.62 -10.75
N VAL A 66 -7.55 2.28 -11.81
CA VAL A 66 -8.58 3.33 -11.72
C VAL A 66 -9.74 2.98 -12.64
N SER A 67 -10.98 3.08 -12.14
CA SER A 67 -12.17 2.99 -12.97
C SER A 67 -13.16 4.12 -12.76
N LYS A 68 -13.83 4.49 -13.86
CA LYS A 68 -14.97 5.41 -13.87
C LYS A 68 -16.08 4.83 -14.73
N THR A 69 -17.25 4.64 -14.15
CA THR A 69 -18.43 4.13 -14.85
C THR A 69 -19.64 4.99 -14.54
N ALA A 70 -20.52 5.14 -15.52
CA ALA A 70 -21.83 5.73 -15.36
C ALA A 70 -22.91 4.63 -15.39
N SER A 71 -23.97 4.81 -14.62
CA SER A 71 -25.18 3.98 -14.67
C SER A 71 -26.43 4.88 -14.65
N LYS A 72 -27.59 4.32 -15.04
CA LYS A 72 -28.84 5.07 -15.08
C LYS A 72 -29.34 5.32 -13.66
N GLY A 73 -29.72 6.57 -13.36
CA GLY A 73 -30.36 6.93 -12.11
C GLY A 73 -31.83 6.53 -12.05
N GLU A 74 -32.52 6.93 -10.98
CA GLU A 74 -33.93 6.58 -10.78
C GLU A 74 -34.86 7.40 -11.67
N LYS A 75 -34.46 8.64 -12.01
CA LYS A 75 -35.25 9.57 -12.81
C LYS A 75 -34.67 9.73 -14.21
N ASP A 76 -35.52 10.19 -15.13
CA ASP A 76 -35.07 10.55 -16.47
C ASP A 76 -34.05 11.71 -16.41
N GLY A 77 -32.97 11.60 -17.17
CA GLY A 77 -31.83 12.52 -17.11
C GLY A 77 -30.91 12.38 -15.89
N GLU A 78 -31.17 11.45 -14.96
CA GLU A 78 -30.32 11.19 -13.81
C GLU A 78 -29.33 10.05 -14.09
N PHE A 79 -28.09 10.20 -13.62
CA PHE A 79 -27.03 9.22 -13.78
C PHE A 79 -26.19 9.12 -12.51
N TYR A 80 -25.83 7.90 -12.12
CA TYR A 80 -24.84 7.67 -11.06
C TYR A 80 -23.46 7.50 -11.69
N ILE A 81 -22.45 8.08 -11.07
CA ILE A 81 -21.06 7.98 -11.49
C ILE A 81 -20.26 7.30 -10.38
N ASP A 82 -19.76 6.11 -10.67
CA ASP A 82 -18.90 5.35 -9.77
C ASP A 82 -17.44 5.58 -10.14
N LEU A 83 -16.64 6.00 -9.16
CA LEU A 83 -15.19 6.11 -9.25
C LEU A 83 -14.57 5.12 -8.27
N LYS A 84 -13.68 4.26 -8.77
CA LYS A 84 -12.93 3.31 -7.94
C LYS A 84 -11.45 3.45 -8.19
N ILE A 85 -10.67 3.53 -7.12
CA ILE A 85 -9.21 3.58 -7.14
C ILE A 85 -8.71 2.43 -6.25
N GLN A 86 -7.83 1.61 -6.78
CA GLN A 86 -7.17 0.53 -6.05
C GLN A 86 -5.66 0.65 -6.21
N GLY A 87 -4.95 0.93 -5.11
CA GLY A 87 -3.49 1.00 -5.13
C GLY A 87 -2.85 -0.36 -5.43
N LYS A 88 -1.61 -0.33 -5.89
CA LYS A 88 -0.78 -1.52 -6.10
C LYS A 88 0.24 -1.71 -4.98
N GLU A 89 0.60 -2.96 -4.72
CA GLU A 89 1.80 -3.25 -3.95
C GLU A 89 3.03 -3.10 -4.85
N LYS A 90 4.12 -2.57 -4.28
CA LYS A 90 5.37 -2.43 -5.01
C LYS A 90 6.03 -3.81 -5.12
N SER A 91 6.32 -4.25 -6.35
CA SER A 91 6.91 -5.57 -6.63
C SER A 91 8.30 -5.78 -6.02
N GLU A 92 9.07 -4.70 -5.84
CA GLU A 92 10.40 -4.71 -5.25
C GLU A 92 10.47 -3.72 -4.07
N PRO A 93 9.94 -4.12 -2.90
CA PRO A 93 10.07 -3.31 -1.70
C PRO A 93 11.54 -3.23 -1.29
N LYS A 94 12.06 -2.01 -1.16
CA LYS A 94 13.43 -1.79 -0.67
C LYS A 94 13.53 -2.26 0.79
N MET A 95 14.49 -3.12 1.06
CA MET A 95 14.80 -3.59 2.42
C MET A 95 14.97 -2.43 3.40
N LYS A 96 14.37 -2.56 4.59
CA LYS A 96 14.45 -1.57 5.68
C LYS A 96 15.07 -2.18 6.93
N ASP A 97 15.94 -1.40 7.55
CA ASP A 97 16.54 -1.73 8.84
C ASP A 97 15.95 -0.81 9.91
N ILE A 98 15.34 -1.41 10.93
CA ILE A 98 14.68 -0.70 12.02
C ILE A 98 15.40 -1.04 13.32
N VAL A 99 15.94 -0.02 13.97
CA VAL A 99 16.52 -0.15 15.32
C VAL A 99 15.52 0.43 16.31
N ILE A 100 15.07 -0.40 17.24
CA ILE A 100 14.22 0.02 18.36
C ILE A 100 15.14 0.31 19.54
N VAL A 101 15.07 1.52 20.09
CA VAL A 101 15.81 1.92 21.29
C VAL A 101 14.81 2.06 22.43
N LEU A 102 14.92 1.20 23.45
CA LEU A 102 13.99 1.08 24.55
C LEU A 102 14.63 1.56 25.85
N ASP A 103 14.09 2.65 26.39
CA ASP A 103 14.36 3.05 27.78
C ASP A 103 13.70 2.03 28.72
N ASN A 104 14.50 1.48 29.63
CA ASN A 104 14.10 0.55 30.68
C ASN A 104 14.59 1.03 32.07
N SER A 105 14.69 2.35 32.25
CA SER A 105 14.97 3.00 33.52
C SER A 105 13.85 2.72 34.55
N ASN A 106 14.15 2.95 35.84
CA ASN A 106 13.19 2.76 36.93
C ASN A 106 11.87 3.54 36.73
N SER A 107 11.92 4.67 36.02
CA SER A 107 10.75 5.51 35.71
C SER A 107 9.74 4.84 34.77
N MET A 108 10.14 3.77 34.08
CA MET A 108 9.28 3.01 33.16
C MET A 108 8.39 2.01 33.90
N LYS A 109 8.74 1.59 35.12
CA LYS A 109 8.00 0.55 35.84
C LYS A 109 6.65 1.04 36.34
N LEU A 110 6.63 2.12 37.11
CA LEU A 110 5.42 2.79 37.59
C LEU A 110 5.70 4.30 37.72
N ASN A 111 4.95 5.12 36.99
CA ASN A 111 5.12 6.58 36.96
C ASN A 111 3.94 7.29 37.65
N GLY A 112 3.67 6.96 38.91
CA GLY A 112 2.63 7.63 39.68
C GLY A 112 3.09 7.93 41.08
N THR A 113 2.42 8.88 41.72
CA THR A 113 2.58 9.12 43.15
C THR A 113 1.25 8.91 43.86
N LYS A 114 1.27 8.19 44.98
CA LYS A 114 0.13 8.05 45.90
C LYS A 114 0.36 8.89 47.15
N TRP A 115 -0.71 9.36 47.76
CA TRP A 115 -0.63 9.97 49.09
C TRP A 115 -0.29 8.90 50.13
N SER A 116 0.78 9.09 50.90
CA SER A 116 1.12 8.26 52.06
C SER A 116 0.66 8.96 53.34
N PRO A 117 -0.38 8.46 54.03
CA PRO A 117 -0.81 9.01 55.32
C PRO A 117 0.26 8.85 56.41
N GLU A 118 1.07 7.79 56.33
CA GLU A 118 2.13 7.49 57.28
C GLU A 118 3.28 8.50 57.18
N ASP A 119 3.62 8.92 55.96
CA ASP A 119 4.70 9.87 55.70
C ASP A 119 4.21 11.34 55.54
N ASN A 120 2.90 11.57 55.55
CA ASN A 120 2.25 12.85 55.25
C ASN A 120 2.78 13.53 53.97
N LYS A 121 3.06 12.73 52.93
CA LYS A 121 3.59 13.19 51.63
C LYS A 121 3.15 12.28 50.48
N PHE A 122 3.32 12.75 49.25
CA PHE A 122 3.23 11.91 48.06
C PHE A 122 4.48 11.02 47.92
N VAL A 123 4.28 9.72 47.73
CA VAL A 123 5.32 8.70 47.53
C VAL A 123 5.11 7.98 46.20
N LEU A 124 6.13 7.33 45.66
CA LEU A 124 5.99 6.55 44.43
C LEU A 124 4.95 5.44 44.61
N SER A 125 4.04 5.35 43.65
CA SER A 125 3.03 4.30 43.61
C SER A 125 3.69 2.95 43.34
N ASP A 126 3.32 1.94 44.12
CA ASP A 126 3.74 0.54 43.98
C ASP A 126 2.70 -0.31 43.24
N LYS A 127 1.55 0.27 42.88
CA LYS A 127 0.46 -0.38 42.14
C LYS A 127 -0.09 0.50 41.02
N ALA A 128 -0.49 -0.12 39.92
CA ALA A 128 -1.15 0.56 38.80
C ALA A 128 -2.53 1.16 39.16
N SER A 129 -3.19 0.62 40.18
CA SER A 129 -4.47 1.13 40.71
C SER A 129 -4.39 2.56 41.25
N ASP A 130 -3.18 3.05 41.55
CA ASP A 130 -2.96 4.30 42.27
C ASP A 130 -2.67 5.46 41.29
N GLY A 131 -3.25 5.41 40.08
CA GLY A 131 -3.00 6.38 39.01
C GLY A 131 -1.63 6.26 38.34
N ALA A 132 -0.89 5.19 38.62
CA ALA A 132 0.41 4.90 38.01
C ALA A 132 0.25 4.07 36.74
N HIS A 133 1.07 4.33 35.72
CA HIS A 133 1.06 3.54 34.48
C HIS A 133 2.24 2.59 34.46
N ASP A 134 1.98 1.33 34.11
CA ASP A 134 3.01 0.35 33.80
C ASP A 134 3.51 0.57 32.37
N ARG A 135 4.50 1.45 32.23
CA ARG A 135 5.05 1.83 30.91
C ARG A 135 5.90 0.71 30.32
N VAL A 136 6.53 -0.14 31.14
CA VAL A 136 7.28 -1.33 30.69
C VAL A 136 6.35 -2.29 29.97
N THR A 137 5.23 -2.67 30.59
CA THR A 137 4.26 -3.58 29.99
C THR A 137 3.64 -2.96 28.73
N ALA A 138 3.28 -1.67 28.78
CA ALA A 138 2.75 -0.97 27.61
C ALA A 138 3.74 -0.92 26.44
N ALA A 139 5.00 -0.57 26.69
CA ALA A 139 6.05 -0.53 25.67
C ALA A 139 6.33 -1.92 25.08
N ASN A 140 6.40 -2.95 25.92
CA ASN A 140 6.57 -4.33 25.47
C ASN A 140 5.43 -4.80 24.57
N ASN A 141 4.18 -4.51 24.95
CA ASN A 141 3.02 -4.86 24.14
C ASN A 141 3.00 -4.09 22.81
N ALA A 142 3.31 -2.78 22.85
CA ALA A 142 3.40 -1.95 21.64
C ALA A 142 4.47 -2.47 20.67
N ILE A 143 5.66 -2.84 21.17
CA ILE A 143 6.72 -3.42 20.35
C ILE A 143 6.27 -4.75 19.74
N LYS A 144 5.66 -5.65 20.52
CA LYS A 144 5.14 -6.93 20.00
C LYS A 144 4.10 -6.72 18.89
N THR A 145 3.14 -5.83 19.10
CA THR A 145 2.11 -5.50 18.10
C THR A 145 2.74 -4.89 16.86
N PHE A 146 3.68 -3.96 17.02
CA PHE A 146 4.41 -3.35 15.91
C PHE A 146 5.18 -4.39 15.09
N LEU A 147 5.95 -5.26 15.74
CA LEU A 147 6.71 -6.32 15.07
C LEU A 147 5.80 -7.28 14.30
N ASN A 148 4.67 -7.68 14.89
CA ASN A 148 3.70 -8.55 14.22
C ASN A 148 3.10 -7.88 12.98
N ASN A 149 2.64 -6.62 13.11
CA ASN A 149 2.03 -5.88 12.00
C ASN A 149 3.03 -5.65 10.85
N VAL A 150 4.29 -5.36 11.17
CA VAL A 150 5.31 -5.13 10.13
C VAL A 150 5.72 -6.44 9.48
N LYS A 151 5.86 -7.54 10.23
CA LYS A 151 6.15 -8.86 9.64
C LYS A 151 5.03 -9.33 8.72
N GLU A 152 3.77 -9.12 9.11
CA GLU A 152 2.59 -9.46 8.29
C GLU A 152 2.60 -8.71 6.95
N LYS A 153 2.93 -7.41 6.97
CA LYS A 153 2.87 -6.56 5.77
C LYS A 153 4.12 -6.55 4.91
N ALA A 154 5.29 -6.63 5.53
CA ALA A 154 6.56 -6.41 4.85
C ALA A 154 7.44 -7.67 4.75
N GLY A 155 7.08 -8.75 5.48
CA GLY A 155 7.78 -10.02 5.43
C GLY A 155 9.28 -9.89 5.70
N GLU A 156 10.08 -10.49 4.81
CA GLU A 156 11.55 -10.50 4.89
C GLU A 156 12.21 -9.18 4.48
N ASN A 157 11.44 -8.20 4.00
CA ASN A 157 11.96 -6.90 3.57
C ASN A 157 12.25 -5.95 4.74
N VAL A 158 12.14 -6.43 5.99
CA VAL A 158 12.44 -5.66 7.19
C VAL A 158 13.30 -6.46 8.14
N ARG A 159 14.40 -5.85 8.60
CA ARG A 159 15.21 -6.35 9.72
C ARG A 159 15.00 -5.48 10.95
N PHE A 160 15.06 -6.12 12.11
CA PHE A 160 14.91 -5.46 13.39
C PHE A 160 16.16 -5.67 14.25
N ALA A 161 16.53 -4.62 14.99
CA ALA A 161 17.42 -4.70 16.13
C ALA A 161 16.75 -4.02 17.33
N LEU A 162 17.09 -4.47 18.54
CA LEU A 162 16.61 -3.88 19.79
C LEU A 162 17.81 -3.51 20.64
N VAL A 163 17.81 -2.28 21.14
CA VAL A 163 18.76 -1.79 22.15
C VAL A 163 17.95 -1.37 23.36
N THR A 164 18.11 -2.08 24.46
CA THR A 164 17.49 -1.73 25.74
C THR A 164 18.52 -1.03 26.61
N TYR A 165 18.17 0.06 27.26
CA TYR A 165 19.10 0.79 28.13
C TYR A 165 18.44 1.30 29.41
N GLY A 166 19.25 1.49 30.44
CA GLY A 166 18.88 2.18 31.69
C GLY A 166 19.99 3.16 32.07
N ALA A 167 20.75 2.84 33.11
CA ALA A 167 22.01 3.55 33.41
C ALA A 167 23.15 3.18 32.45
N ASP A 168 23.08 1.97 31.88
CA ASP A 168 23.95 1.46 30.82
C ASP A 168 23.08 0.67 29.81
N VAL A 169 23.67 0.24 28.69
CA VAL A 169 23.02 -0.70 27.76
C VAL A 169 22.84 -2.04 28.46
N PHE A 170 21.65 -2.63 28.33
CA PHE A 170 21.36 -3.97 28.83
C PHE A 170 21.73 -4.96 27.73
N ASP A 171 23.00 -5.37 27.70
CA ASP A 171 23.58 -6.20 26.65
C ASP A 171 23.62 -7.70 26.98
N GLY A 172 23.46 -8.08 28.25
CA GLY A 172 23.32 -9.48 28.69
C GLY A 172 24.65 -10.18 28.90
#